data_AF-A0A7C1WF43-F1
#
_entry.id   AF-A0A7C1WF43-F1
#
_cell.length_a   1.000
_cell.length_b   1.000
_cell.length_c   1.000
_cell.angle_alpha   90.00
_cell.angle_beta   90.00
_cell.angle_gamma   90.00
#
_symmetry.space_group_name_H-M   'P 1'
#
loop_
_entity.id
_entity.type
_entity.pdbx_description
1 polymer ?
#
loop_
_entity_poly.entity_id
_entity_poly.type
_entity_poly.pdbx_seq_one_letter_code
_entity_poly.pdbx_strand_id
1 'polypeptide(L)'
;MNDLERRLGAYPETSHAAQAKGRGTLLLVVGGMHGNEPAGVLAARRVLETLGELRPDVHGRIVCLAGNVGALREGLRYRSRDLNRLWEPQAIERARAARDIESEDEEAREQRELLWEIEEHLAGSWERVALLDLHSTSAVGAPFSIMGDTLQNRGVAFALGVPVILGLEERIDGTLLSYFSERGHTAVCVEGGQNDLPETVEHHEAAIWISLHSLGMIAEADVPALEEKRGLLATAARGLPKVIEIRHRQDVPDEIDFAMRPGFANFHRIHDGELLGWFCEPGEEDVAPGQRKEVRTPLDGLLLMPRYQGQGNDAFFVGREVRRTWLAVSAVLRRLRLQWILPLLPGVRAVEGRTRRLRVDGHIARWDVLEILHLFGYRRCSAEGEQLEFVRRADRL
;
A
#
# COMPACT_ATOMS: atom_id res chain seq x y z
N MET A 1 17.34 11.89 15.17
CA MET A 1 16.11 11.11 15.45
C MET A 1 16.06 10.56 16.88
N ASN A 2 16.97 10.93 17.80
CA ASN A 2 17.00 10.31 19.14
C ASN A 2 15.77 10.63 20.02
N ASP A 3 15.13 11.79 19.83
CA ASP A 3 13.86 12.16 20.48
C ASP A 3 12.62 11.82 19.63
N LEU A 4 12.69 10.79 18.78
CA LEU A 4 11.54 10.37 18.00
C LEU A 4 10.48 9.72 18.89
N GLU A 5 9.30 10.32 18.94
CA GLU A 5 8.08 9.77 19.55
C GLU A 5 7.18 9.11 18.52
N ARG A 6 6.37 8.14 18.98
CA ARG A 6 5.37 7.43 18.15
C ARG A 6 4.29 8.37 17.63
N ARG A 7 3.75 9.24 18.48
CA ARG A 7 2.80 10.28 18.08
C ARG A 7 3.57 11.50 17.61
N LEU A 8 3.55 11.77 16.31
CA LEU A 8 4.24 12.94 15.73
C LEU A 8 3.46 14.22 15.98
N GLY A 9 2.13 14.11 16.08
CA GLY A 9 1.20 15.19 16.37
C GLY A 9 -0.18 14.94 15.75
N ALA A 10 -1.11 15.83 16.03
CA ALA A 10 -2.46 15.80 15.47
C ALA A 10 -2.99 17.22 15.28
N TYR A 11 -3.82 17.42 14.25
CA TYR A 11 -4.48 18.69 14.01
C TYR A 11 -5.97 18.46 13.69
N PRO A 12 -6.90 19.17 14.37
CA PRO A 12 -6.67 19.99 15.56
C PRO A 12 -6.17 19.16 16.77
N GLU A 13 -5.43 19.79 17.70
CA GLU A 13 -4.90 19.11 18.90
C GLU A 13 -6.01 18.69 19.87
N THR A 14 -6.98 19.59 20.13
CA THR A 14 -8.10 19.31 21.03
C THR A 14 -9.22 18.58 20.31
N SER A 15 -9.61 17.43 20.86
CA SER A 15 -10.78 16.65 20.41
C SER A 15 -12.12 17.34 20.75
N HIS A 16 -12.09 18.44 21.51
CA HIS A 16 -13.24 19.19 22.04
C HIS A 16 -14.11 19.90 20.99
N ALA A 17 -13.68 20.00 19.73
CA ALA A 17 -14.51 20.56 18.66
C ALA A 17 -15.69 19.66 18.25
N ALA A 18 -15.81 18.44 18.81
CA ALA A 18 -16.89 17.51 18.46
C ALA A 18 -17.77 17.10 19.65
N GLN A 19 -18.55 18.06 20.16
CA GLN A 19 -19.84 17.76 20.80
C GLN A 19 -21.04 18.05 19.87
N ALA A 20 -20.81 18.40 18.61
CA ALA A 20 -21.86 18.52 17.60
C ALA A 20 -21.72 17.38 16.57
N LYS A 21 -22.85 16.78 16.20
CA LYS A 21 -23.04 15.71 15.19
C LYS A 21 -21.93 15.61 14.12
N GLY A 22 -21.28 14.44 14.05
CA GLY A 22 -20.39 13.98 12.97
C GLY A 22 -18.98 14.56 13.06
N ARG A 23 -17.96 13.75 13.42
CA ARG A 23 -16.56 14.23 13.52
C ARG A 23 -15.86 14.41 12.16
N GLY A 24 -16.57 14.52 11.05
CA GLY A 24 -15.97 14.56 9.71
C GLY A 24 -15.07 13.35 9.42
N THR A 25 -13.93 13.58 8.74
CA THR A 25 -12.97 12.52 8.37
C THR A 25 -11.81 12.43 9.35
N LEU A 26 -11.47 11.23 9.82
CA LEU A 26 -10.17 10.94 10.42
C LEU A 26 -9.18 10.53 9.34
N LEU A 27 -8.07 11.24 9.21
CA LEU A 27 -6.91 10.84 8.41
C LEU A 27 -5.77 10.42 9.33
N LEU A 28 -5.41 9.14 9.28
CA LEU A 28 -4.20 8.62 9.90
C LEU A 28 -3.09 8.63 8.86
N VAL A 29 -2.00 9.34 9.14
CA VAL A 29 -0.77 9.32 8.33
C VAL A 29 0.27 8.54 9.11
N VAL A 30 0.75 7.44 8.56
CA VAL A 30 1.78 6.61 9.19
C VAL A 30 3.01 6.63 8.30
N GLY A 31 4.15 7.02 8.86
CA GLY A 31 5.44 6.96 8.16
C GLY A 31 6.45 6.14 8.95
N GLY A 32 7.45 5.60 8.26
CA GLY A 32 8.53 4.85 8.90
C GLY A 32 8.05 3.51 9.48
N MET A 33 7.17 2.81 8.76
CA MET A 33 6.90 1.39 9.01
C MET A 33 8.18 0.56 8.90
N HIS A 34 9.08 0.97 8.01
CA HIS A 34 10.46 0.55 7.97
C HIS A 34 11.38 1.68 8.46
N GLY A 35 12.34 1.37 9.32
CA GLY A 35 13.17 2.39 9.96
C GLY A 35 14.22 3.06 9.07
N ASN A 36 14.54 2.45 7.93
CA ASN A 36 15.39 3.04 6.90
C ASN A 36 14.62 3.93 5.90
N GLU A 37 13.34 4.22 6.17
CA GLU A 37 12.46 5.03 5.33
C GLU A 37 11.92 6.25 6.11
N PRO A 38 12.79 7.17 6.58
CA PRO A 38 12.38 8.26 7.47
C PRO A 38 11.59 9.38 6.78
N ALA A 39 11.56 9.40 5.44
CA ALA A 39 11.04 10.52 4.67
C ALA A 39 9.56 10.84 4.97
N GLY A 40 8.72 9.80 5.14
CA GLY A 40 7.32 9.97 5.52
C GLY A 40 7.13 10.65 6.88
N VAL A 41 7.99 10.33 7.86
CA VAL A 41 7.97 10.94 9.19
C VAL A 41 8.35 12.43 9.12
N LEU A 42 9.38 12.75 8.34
CA LEU A 42 9.82 14.14 8.14
C LEU A 42 8.75 14.98 7.45
N ALA A 43 8.13 14.44 6.39
CA ALA A 43 7.05 15.10 5.68
C ALA A 43 5.84 15.35 6.60
N ALA A 44 5.44 14.35 7.38
CA ALA A 44 4.32 14.48 8.31
C ALA A 44 4.55 15.57 9.38
N ARG A 45 5.78 15.72 9.88
CA ARG A 45 6.15 16.81 10.80
C ARG A 45 6.02 18.19 10.15
N ARG A 46 6.54 18.37 8.92
CA ARG A 46 6.41 19.64 8.16
C ARG A 46 4.96 20.04 7.93
N VAL A 47 4.11 19.07 7.59
CA VAL A 47 2.67 19.32 7.40
C VAL A 47 2.02 19.74 8.72
N LEU A 48 2.29 19.04 9.83
CA LEU A 48 1.73 19.39 11.14
C LEU A 48 2.16 20.78 11.60
N GLU A 49 3.43 21.14 11.42
CA GLU A 49 3.97 22.47 11.71
C GLU A 49 3.21 23.54 10.91
N THR A 50 3.09 23.35 9.60
CA THR A 50 2.36 24.27 8.71
C THR A 50 0.87 24.39 9.08
N LEU A 51 0.21 23.27 9.46
CA LEU A 51 -1.17 23.30 9.93
C LEU A 51 -1.32 24.07 11.25
N GLY A 52 -0.35 23.95 12.16
CA GLY A 52 -0.33 24.69 13.43
C GLY A 52 -0.14 26.20 13.25
N GLU A 53 0.60 26.61 12.22
CA GLU A 53 0.82 28.01 11.85
C GLU A 53 -0.39 28.62 11.12
N LEU A 54 -0.87 27.96 10.07
CA LEU A 54 -1.97 28.46 9.24
C LEU A 54 -3.34 28.36 9.92
N ARG A 55 -3.49 27.35 10.78
CA ARG A 55 -4.72 27.02 11.50
C ARG A 55 -5.97 27.00 10.59
N PRO A 56 -5.97 26.25 9.48
CA PRO A 56 -7.13 26.18 8.60
C PRO A 56 -8.29 25.49 9.29
N ASP A 57 -9.51 25.75 8.82
CA ASP A 57 -10.68 24.97 9.23
C ASP A 57 -10.57 23.55 8.64
N VAL A 58 -10.62 22.54 9.51
CA VAL A 58 -10.47 21.13 9.13
C VAL A 58 -11.75 20.38 9.46
N HIS A 59 -12.39 19.83 8.44
CA HIS A 59 -13.54 18.94 8.59
C HIS A 59 -13.11 17.53 9.03
N GLY A 60 -12.74 17.45 10.31
CA GLY A 60 -12.36 16.24 11.00
C GLY A 60 -11.02 16.34 11.70
N ARG A 61 -10.13 15.37 11.50
CA ARG A 61 -8.84 15.35 12.20
C ARG A 61 -7.77 14.60 11.40
N ILE A 62 -6.58 15.16 11.34
CA ILE A 62 -5.37 14.45 10.93
C ILE A 62 -4.55 14.05 12.16
N VAL A 63 -4.04 12.82 12.15
CA VAL A 63 -3.11 12.29 13.17
C VAL A 63 -1.94 11.68 12.43
N CYS A 64 -0.72 12.09 12.79
CA CYS A 64 0.49 11.55 12.20
C CYS A 64 1.25 10.70 13.22
N LEU A 65 1.62 9.49 12.81
CA LEU A 65 2.29 8.48 13.65
C LEU A 65 3.59 8.00 12.98
N ALA A 66 4.59 7.69 13.80
CA ALA A 66 5.75 6.91 13.41
C ALA A 66 5.48 5.42 13.63
N GLY A 67 5.84 4.59 12.64
CA GLY A 67 5.64 3.15 12.63
C GLY A 67 6.59 2.40 13.57
N ASN A 68 7.77 2.03 13.09
CA ASN A 68 8.79 1.31 13.85
C ASN A 68 9.79 2.29 14.47
N VAL A 69 9.48 2.81 15.66
CA VAL A 69 10.27 3.87 16.32
C VAL A 69 11.69 3.38 16.64
N GLY A 70 11.84 2.14 17.12
CA GLY A 70 13.15 1.58 17.38
C GLY A 70 14.00 1.40 16.12
N ALA A 71 13.44 0.83 15.05
CA ALA A 71 14.18 0.69 13.79
C ALA A 71 14.51 2.06 13.17
N LEU A 72 13.63 3.06 13.29
CA LEU A 72 13.89 4.43 12.84
C LEU A 72 15.08 5.07 13.55
N ARG A 73 15.27 4.79 14.85
CA ARG A 73 16.42 5.30 15.61
C ARG A 73 17.73 4.69 15.14
N GLU A 74 17.69 3.44 14.67
CA GLU A 74 18.86 2.69 14.21
C GLU A 74 19.09 2.81 12.70
N GLY A 75 18.13 3.35 11.94
CA GLY A 75 18.18 3.42 10.48
C GLY A 75 18.10 2.05 9.79
N LEU A 76 17.56 1.05 10.49
CA LEU A 76 17.38 -0.32 9.98
C LEU A 76 15.98 -0.47 9.39
N ARG A 77 15.78 -1.38 8.43
CA ARG A 77 14.42 -1.69 7.94
C ARG A 77 13.53 -2.18 9.09
N TYR A 78 14.06 -3.13 9.86
CA TYR A 78 13.50 -3.69 11.09
C TYR A 78 14.64 -4.30 11.93
N ARG A 79 14.39 -4.64 13.21
CA ARG A 79 15.35 -5.25 14.13
C ARG A 79 15.25 -6.77 14.17
N SER A 80 14.05 -7.31 14.37
CA SER A 80 13.78 -8.76 14.39
C SER A 80 13.05 -9.22 13.12
N ARG A 81 11.95 -8.56 12.74
CA ARG A 81 11.14 -8.94 11.57
C ARG A 81 10.37 -7.76 10.99
N ASP A 82 9.87 -7.88 9.77
CA ASP A 82 9.17 -6.78 9.11
C ASP A 82 7.86 -6.41 9.82
N LEU A 83 7.78 -5.20 10.40
CA LEU A 83 6.59 -4.68 11.09
C LEU A 83 5.36 -4.65 10.17
N ASN A 84 5.56 -4.43 8.86
CA ASN A 84 4.50 -4.41 7.86
C ASN A 84 4.13 -5.82 7.36
N ARG A 85 4.44 -6.86 8.14
CA ARG A 85 3.94 -8.24 8.01
C ARG A 85 3.18 -8.72 9.25
N LEU A 86 3.01 -7.88 10.27
CA LEU A 86 2.39 -8.27 11.54
C LEU A 86 0.90 -7.97 11.64
N TRP A 87 0.24 -7.45 10.62
CA TRP A 87 -1.13 -6.90 10.74
C TRP A 87 -2.26 -7.90 10.43
N GLU A 88 -1.95 -9.19 10.37
CA GLU A 88 -2.96 -10.24 10.20
C GLU A 88 -3.89 -10.33 11.43
N PRO A 89 -5.16 -10.77 11.27
CA PRO A 89 -6.12 -10.84 12.36
C PRO A 89 -5.59 -11.53 13.63
N GLN A 90 -4.88 -12.66 13.49
CA GLN A 90 -4.34 -13.39 14.63
C GLN A 90 -3.24 -12.61 15.38
N ALA A 91 -2.41 -11.88 14.64
CA ALA A 91 -1.34 -11.07 15.23
C ALA A 91 -1.91 -9.84 15.95
N ILE A 92 -2.97 -9.23 15.40
CA ILE A 92 -3.71 -8.15 16.06
C ILE A 92 -4.33 -8.63 17.39
N GLU A 93 -4.98 -9.79 17.41
CA GLU A 93 -5.53 -10.34 18.65
C GLU A 93 -4.44 -10.64 19.68
N ARG A 94 -3.26 -11.15 19.25
CA ARG A 94 -2.10 -11.31 20.14
C ARG A 94 -1.64 -9.96 20.71
N ALA A 95 -1.51 -8.94 19.87
CA ALA A 95 -1.09 -7.61 20.30
C ALA A 95 -2.07 -6.97 21.32
N ARG A 96 -3.38 -7.20 21.16
CA ARG A 96 -4.41 -6.74 22.13
C ARG A 96 -4.40 -7.52 23.44
N ALA A 97 -4.15 -8.83 23.36
CA ALA A 97 -4.18 -9.72 24.52
C ALA A 97 -2.89 -9.68 25.34
N ALA A 98 -1.80 -9.19 24.77
CA ALA A 98 -0.50 -9.12 25.42
C ALA A 98 -0.55 -8.28 26.70
N ARG A 99 -0.42 -8.98 27.84
CA ARG A 99 -0.31 -8.37 29.18
C ARG A 99 1.13 -8.27 29.66
N ASP A 100 2.02 -9.07 29.07
CA ASP A 100 3.40 -9.24 29.50
C ASP A 100 4.37 -8.83 28.39
N ILE A 101 5.27 -7.93 28.73
CA ILE A 101 6.14 -7.18 27.81
C ILE A 101 7.48 -7.91 27.58
N GLU A 102 7.81 -8.88 28.43
CA GLU A 102 9.15 -9.48 28.52
C GLU A 102 9.42 -10.62 27.52
N SER A 103 8.39 -11.20 26.90
CA SER A 103 8.53 -12.33 25.97
C SER A 103 8.30 -11.98 24.49
N GLU A 104 8.04 -10.72 24.19
CA GLU A 104 7.82 -10.23 22.83
C GLU A 104 9.12 -9.79 22.16
N ASP A 105 9.25 -10.13 20.88
CA ASP A 105 10.26 -9.50 20.02
C ASP A 105 10.01 -8.00 19.85
N GLU A 106 11.03 -7.28 19.39
CA GLU A 106 11.00 -5.83 19.27
C GLU A 106 9.84 -5.33 18.39
N GLU A 107 9.54 -6.00 17.26
CA GLU A 107 8.47 -5.57 16.38
C GLU A 107 7.06 -5.90 16.88
N ALA A 108 6.88 -6.97 17.66
CA ALA A 108 5.61 -7.22 18.34
C ALA A 108 5.27 -6.08 19.32
N ARG A 109 6.28 -5.55 20.03
CA ARG A 109 6.10 -4.36 20.88
C ARG A 109 5.75 -3.12 20.06
N GLU A 110 6.51 -2.84 19.00
CA GLU A 110 6.24 -1.71 18.09
C GLU A 110 4.83 -1.78 17.50
N GLN A 111 4.39 -2.97 17.09
CA GLN A 111 3.05 -3.22 16.60
C GLN A 111 2.00 -2.88 17.64
N ARG A 112 2.13 -3.41 18.87
CA ARG A 112 1.13 -3.19 19.93
C ARG A 112 0.99 -1.71 20.24
N GLU A 113 2.10 -1.00 20.41
CA GLU A 113 2.07 0.42 20.73
C GLU A 113 1.46 1.24 19.57
N LEU A 114 1.77 0.91 18.31
CA LEU A 114 1.14 1.55 17.15
C LEU A 114 -0.36 1.25 17.06
N LEU A 115 -0.73 -0.01 17.31
CA LEU A 115 -2.13 -0.44 17.32
C LEU A 115 -2.93 0.30 18.40
N TRP A 116 -2.36 0.50 19.59
CA TRP A 116 -3.00 1.28 20.66
C TRP A 116 -3.30 2.70 20.20
N GLU A 117 -2.30 3.42 19.68
CA GLU A 117 -2.47 4.80 19.19
C GLU A 117 -3.54 4.88 18.10
N ILE A 118 -3.53 3.93 17.16
CA ILE A 118 -4.54 3.84 16.11
C ILE A 118 -5.94 3.62 16.72
N GLU A 119 -6.10 2.64 17.61
CA GLU A 119 -7.39 2.30 18.20
C GLU A 119 -7.96 3.42 19.08
N GLU A 120 -7.11 4.15 19.80
CA GLU A 120 -7.51 5.35 20.56
C GLU A 120 -8.18 6.38 19.65
N HIS A 121 -7.62 6.63 18.47
CA HIS A 121 -8.19 7.57 17.51
C HIS A 121 -9.41 7.01 16.78
N LEU A 122 -9.44 5.70 16.49
CA LEU A 122 -10.58 5.03 15.86
C LEU A 122 -11.82 4.95 16.77
N ALA A 123 -11.66 5.03 18.10
CA ALA A 123 -12.78 5.02 19.04
C ALA A 123 -13.75 6.21 18.88
N GLY A 124 -13.36 7.26 18.14
CA GLY A 124 -14.24 8.38 17.80
C GLY A 124 -15.34 8.02 16.80
N SER A 125 -16.48 8.73 16.85
CA SER A 125 -17.55 8.62 15.85
C SER A 125 -17.25 9.44 14.59
N TRP A 126 -16.45 8.88 13.68
CA TRP A 126 -16.06 9.50 12.42
C TRP A 126 -17.03 9.16 11.28
N GLU A 127 -17.27 10.11 10.37
CA GLU A 127 -18.04 9.87 9.15
C GLU A 127 -17.25 9.00 8.17
N ARG A 128 -15.94 9.24 8.12
CA ARG A 128 -14.99 8.50 7.30
C ARG A 128 -13.67 8.35 8.04
N VAL A 129 -13.00 7.24 7.79
CA VAL A 129 -11.62 7.00 8.23
C VAL A 129 -10.78 6.71 6.99
N ALA A 130 -9.62 7.35 6.92
CA ALA A 130 -8.62 7.17 5.88
C ALA A 130 -7.24 6.90 6.49
N LEU A 131 -6.49 6.01 5.86
CA LEU A 131 -5.07 5.76 6.11
C LEU A 131 -4.26 6.22 4.90
N LEU A 132 -3.21 6.99 5.16
CA LEU A 132 -2.10 7.22 4.24
C LEU A 132 -0.84 6.58 4.83
N ASP A 133 -0.41 5.47 4.24
CA ASP A 133 0.76 4.69 4.67
C ASP A 133 1.97 5.10 3.79
N LEU A 134 2.97 5.76 4.38
CA LEU A 134 4.06 6.39 3.67
C LEU A 134 5.32 5.52 3.73
N HIS A 135 5.73 5.03 2.56
CA HIS A 135 6.91 4.20 2.34
C HIS A 135 7.84 4.83 1.31
N SER A 136 9.06 4.32 1.23
CA SER A 136 9.94 4.58 0.11
C SER A 136 10.61 3.30 -0.36
N THR A 137 11.19 3.33 -1.55
CA THR A 137 11.75 2.15 -2.19
C THR A 137 13.28 2.19 -2.20
N SER A 138 13.92 1.02 -2.19
CA SER A 138 15.39 0.94 -2.33
C SER A 138 15.87 1.32 -3.74
N ALA A 139 15.01 1.21 -4.76
CA ALA A 139 15.33 1.45 -6.14
C ALA A 139 14.99 2.87 -6.58
N VAL A 140 15.81 3.44 -7.46
CA VAL A 140 15.49 4.72 -8.10
C VAL A 140 14.21 4.61 -8.93
N GLY A 141 13.35 5.62 -8.85
CA GLY A 141 12.23 5.80 -9.76
C GLY A 141 11.18 6.78 -9.25
N ALA A 142 10.13 6.95 -10.04
CA ALA A 142 9.04 7.87 -9.74
C ALA A 142 8.23 7.43 -8.49
N PRO A 143 7.61 8.38 -7.77
CA PRO A 143 6.65 8.04 -6.73
C PRO A 143 5.42 7.35 -7.33
N PHE A 144 4.77 6.51 -6.54
CA PHE A 144 3.53 5.84 -6.92
C PHE A 144 2.66 5.55 -5.70
N SER A 145 1.42 5.13 -5.95
CA SER A 145 0.49 4.73 -4.89
C SER A 145 0.05 3.29 -5.06
N ILE A 146 -0.20 2.61 -3.96
CA ILE A 146 -0.75 1.27 -3.91
C ILE A 146 -2.10 1.36 -3.21
N MET A 147 -3.11 0.70 -3.76
CA MET A 147 -4.40 0.58 -3.10
C MET A 147 -5.05 -0.77 -3.40
N GLY A 148 -5.88 -1.26 -2.47
CA GLY A 148 -6.87 -2.27 -2.81
C GLY A 148 -7.86 -1.69 -3.83
N ASP A 149 -8.33 -2.50 -4.79
CA ASP A 149 -9.27 -2.06 -5.84
C ASP A 149 -10.70 -1.90 -5.31
N THR A 150 -10.87 -0.98 -4.37
CA THR A 150 -12.16 -0.51 -3.85
C THR A 150 -12.47 0.89 -4.36
N LEU A 151 -13.75 1.21 -4.53
CA LEU A 151 -14.15 2.51 -5.04
C LEU A 151 -13.80 3.66 -4.09
N GLN A 152 -13.82 3.43 -2.77
CA GLN A 152 -13.48 4.48 -1.79
C GLN A 152 -12.02 4.95 -1.87
N ASN A 153 -11.08 4.07 -2.26
CA ASN A 153 -9.65 4.41 -2.37
C ASN A 153 -9.33 5.28 -3.60
N ARG A 154 -10.13 5.15 -4.67
CA ARG A 154 -9.86 5.78 -5.97
C ARG A 154 -9.77 7.31 -5.90
N GLY A 155 -10.62 7.94 -5.06
CA GLY A 155 -10.65 9.40 -4.93
C GLY A 155 -9.30 9.96 -4.49
N VAL A 156 -8.73 9.38 -3.45
CA VAL A 156 -7.41 9.79 -2.91
C VAL A 156 -6.30 9.36 -3.86
N ALA A 157 -6.24 8.07 -4.25
CA ALA A 157 -5.13 7.54 -5.05
C ALA A 157 -4.98 8.25 -6.41
N PHE A 158 -6.10 8.57 -7.11
CA PHE A 158 -6.02 9.29 -8.38
C PHE A 158 -5.75 10.78 -8.23
N ALA A 159 -6.14 11.40 -7.11
CA ALA A 159 -5.85 12.82 -6.85
C ALA A 159 -4.34 13.09 -6.73
N LEU A 160 -3.55 12.10 -6.28
CA LEU A 160 -2.10 12.18 -6.19
C LEU A 160 -1.41 12.37 -7.56
N GLY A 161 -2.05 11.99 -8.67
CA GLY A 161 -1.51 12.19 -10.02
C GLY A 161 -0.37 11.24 -10.44
N VAL A 162 0.12 10.42 -9.50
CA VAL A 162 1.15 9.38 -9.68
C VAL A 162 0.56 8.06 -10.24
N PRO A 163 1.38 7.10 -10.71
CA PRO A 163 0.88 5.78 -11.07
C PRO A 163 0.18 5.11 -9.88
N VAL A 164 -0.94 4.44 -10.14
CA VAL A 164 -1.65 3.63 -9.16
C VAL A 164 -1.39 2.15 -9.44
N ILE A 165 -0.84 1.45 -8.46
CA ILE A 165 -0.56 0.02 -8.51
C ILE A 165 -1.74 -0.75 -7.89
N LEU A 166 -2.31 -1.68 -8.66
CA LEU A 166 -3.40 -2.55 -8.25
C LEU A 166 -2.93 -3.99 -8.09
N GLY A 167 -3.51 -4.70 -7.13
CA GLY A 167 -3.27 -6.14 -6.90
C GLY A 167 -1.94 -6.46 -6.21
N LEU A 168 -1.14 -5.46 -5.83
CA LEU A 168 0.04 -5.68 -4.99
C LEU A 168 -0.37 -6.08 -3.57
N GLU A 169 -1.33 -5.36 -3.00
CA GLU A 169 -1.87 -5.61 -1.67
C GLU A 169 -2.51 -7.00 -1.51
N GLU A 170 -2.99 -7.61 -2.59
CA GLU A 170 -3.58 -8.97 -2.57
C GLU A 170 -2.53 -10.07 -2.57
N ARG A 171 -1.26 -9.72 -2.82
CA ARG A 171 -0.15 -10.67 -2.89
C ARG A 171 0.75 -10.57 -1.67
N ILE A 172 0.44 -9.69 -0.73
CA ILE A 172 1.24 -9.42 0.45
C ILE A 172 0.32 -9.42 1.66
N ASP A 173 0.55 -10.37 2.56
CA ASP A 173 -0.25 -10.52 3.77
C ASP A 173 0.35 -9.70 4.93
N GLY A 174 -0.50 -9.42 5.91
CA GLY A 174 -0.08 -8.81 7.18
C GLY A 174 0.35 -7.35 7.09
N THR A 175 -0.10 -6.58 6.09
CA THR A 175 0.23 -5.15 5.98
C THR A 175 -0.75 -4.25 6.74
N LEU A 176 -0.29 -3.09 7.20
CA LEU A 176 -1.15 -2.05 7.79
C LEU A 176 -2.24 -1.60 6.81
N LEU A 177 -1.89 -1.51 5.52
CA LEU A 177 -2.81 -1.19 4.44
C LEU A 177 -3.98 -2.19 4.35
N SER A 178 -3.68 -3.49 4.47
CA SER A 178 -4.69 -4.56 4.50
C SER A 178 -5.59 -4.44 5.71
N TYR A 179 -5.02 -4.22 6.90
CA TYR A 179 -5.77 -4.04 8.15
C TYR A 179 -6.86 -2.95 8.05
N PHE A 180 -6.55 -1.80 7.45
CA PHE A 180 -7.53 -0.73 7.23
C PHE A 180 -8.51 -1.05 6.11
N SER A 181 -8.01 -1.60 5.00
CA SER A 181 -8.82 -1.94 3.83
C SER A 181 -9.92 -2.95 4.17
N GLU A 182 -9.60 -3.99 4.95
CA GLU A 182 -10.55 -5.03 5.36
C GLU A 182 -11.65 -4.52 6.29
N ARG A 183 -11.36 -3.47 7.06
CA ARG A 183 -12.34 -2.76 7.91
C ARG A 183 -13.23 -1.81 7.11
N GLY A 184 -13.00 -1.69 5.80
CA GLY A 184 -13.76 -0.84 4.88
C GLY A 184 -13.41 0.64 4.99
N HIS A 185 -12.23 0.95 5.50
CA HIS A 185 -11.69 2.31 5.51
C HIS A 185 -11.06 2.66 4.16
N THR A 186 -10.86 3.95 3.91
CA THR A 186 -10.01 4.38 2.79
C THR A 186 -8.56 4.07 3.18
N ALA A 187 -7.80 3.42 2.32
CA ALA A 187 -6.41 3.06 2.62
C ALA A 187 -5.58 3.15 1.34
N VAL A 188 -4.57 4.02 1.38
CA VAL A 188 -3.64 4.24 0.27
C VAL A 188 -2.23 4.18 0.84
N CYS A 189 -1.39 3.34 0.26
CA CYS A 189 0.05 3.39 0.48
C CYS A 189 0.68 4.28 -0.59
N VAL A 190 1.64 5.11 -0.20
CA VAL A 190 2.40 5.97 -1.09
C VAL A 190 3.87 5.61 -0.97
N GLU A 191 4.44 5.21 -2.10
CA GLU A 191 5.86 5.00 -2.28
C GLU A 191 6.47 6.29 -2.83
N GLY A 192 7.20 7.02 -1.99
CA GLY A 192 7.63 8.40 -2.28
C GLY A 192 8.85 8.53 -3.21
N GLY A 193 9.43 7.43 -3.69
CA GLY A 193 10.68 7.41 -4.45
C GLY A 193 11.77 6.61 -3.76
N GLN A 194 13.03 6.99 -3.94
CA GLN A 194 14.17 6.27 -3.35
C GLN A 194 14.48 6.77 -1.94
N ASN A 195 14.73 5.87 -0.99
CA ASN A 195 14.86 6.15 0.45
C ASN A 195 15.78 7.33 0.83
N ASP A 196 16.89 7.53 0.11
CA ASP A 196 17.93 8.48 0.47
C ASP A 196 17.79 9.82 -0.28
N LEU A 197 16.83 9.93 -1.20
CA LEU A 197 16.61 11.14 -2.00
C LEU A 197 15.80 12.18 -1.21
N PRO A 198 16.30 13.42 -1.06
CA PRO A 198 15.55 14.49 -0.40
C PRO A 198 14.17 14.74 -1.00
N GLU A 199 14.03 14.55 -2.31
CA GLU A 199 12.78 14.70 -3.06
C GLU A 199 11.67 13.77 -2.54
N THR A 200 12.02 12.63 -1.94
CA THR A 200 11.03 11.71 -1.34
C THR A 200 10.28 12.36 -0.18
N VAL A 201 10.92 13.24 0.60
CA VAL A 201 10.23 14.03 1.63
C VAL A 201 9.21 14.98 0.98
N GLU A 202 9.59 15.64 -0.12
CA GLU A 202 8.71 16.58 -0.83
C GLU A 202 7.51 15.87 -1.47
N HIS A 203 7.73 14.68 -2.04
CA HIS A 203 6.67 13.84 -2.58
C HIS A 203 5.66 13.42 -1.50
N HIS A 204 6.13 12.99 -0.33
CA HIS A 204 5.25 12.64 0.79
C HIS A 204 4.49 13.85 1.32
N GLU A 205 5.13 15.01 1.43
CA GLU A 205 4.47 16.24 1.87
C GLU A 205 3.36 16.64 0.90
N ALA A 206 3.64 16.59 -0.41
CA ALA A 206 2.65 16.80 -1.46
C ALA A 206 1.49 15.80 -1.35
N ALA A 207 1.79 14.52 -1.11
CA ALA A 207 0.78 13.47 -0.99
C ALA A 207 -0.16 13.69 0.20
N ILE A 208 0.35 14.13 1.36
CA ILE A 208 -0.47 14.42 2.54
C ILE A 208 -1.41 15.60 2.25
N TRP A 209 -0.89 16.71 1.71
CA TRP A 209 -1.71 17.89 1.38
C TRP A 209 -2.80 17.60 0.34
N ILE A 210 -2.45 16.88 -0.72
CA ILE A 210 -3.42 16.47 -1.74
C ILE A 210 -4.46 15.52 -1.12
N SER A 211 -4.05 14.63 -0.22
CA SER A 211 -4.97 13.73 0.48
C SER A 211 -5.96 14.50 1.36
N LEU A 212 -5.50 15.46 2.17
CA LEU A 212 -6.35 16.34 2.99
C LEU A 212 -7.44 17.02 2.14
N HIS A 213 -7.05 17.61 1.01
CA HIS A 213 -8.00 18.24 0.09
C HIS A 213 -8.95 17.23 -0.57
N SER A 214 -8.43 16.12 -1.12
CA SER A 214 -9.24 15.12 -1.83
C SER A 214 -10.26 14.40 -0.94
N LEU A 215 -9.97 14.32 0.37
CA LEU A 215 -10.89 13.80 1.38
C LEU A 215 -11.94 14.83 1.81
N GLY A 216 -11.86 16.07 1.31
CA GLY A 216 -12.74 17.17 1.70
C GLY A 216 -12.49 17.67 3.12
N MET A 217 -11.29 17.45 3.66
CA MET A 217 -10.94 17.89 5.02
C MET A 217 -10.54 19.36 5.06
N ILE A 218 -9.96 19.88 3.98
CA ILE A 218 -9.49 21.28 3.87
C ILE A 218 -9.93 21.85 2.51
N ALA A 219 -10.33 23.12 2.50
CA ALA A 219 -10.66 23.83 1.27
C ALA A 219 -9.42 24.05 0.39
N GLU A 220 -9.59 24.08 -0.93
CA GLU A 220 -8.48 24.27 -1.88
C GLU A 220 -7.67 25.55 -1.59
N ALA A 221 -8.35 26.64 -1.22
CA ALA A 221 -7.72 27.93 -0.90
C ALA A 221 -6.83 27.88 0.36
N ASP A 222 -7.05 26.92 1.25
CA ASP A 222 -6.33 26.76 2.51
C ASP A 222 -5.17 25.77 2.40
N VAL A 223 -4.97 25.14 1.23
CA VAL A 223 -3.83 24.26 0.98
C VAL A 223 -2.65 25.06 0.40
N PRO A 224 -1.49 25.09 1.08
CA PRO A 224 -0.34 25.83 0.60
C PRO A 224 0.13 25.32 -0.76
N ALA A 225 0.20 26.22 -1.74
CA ALA A 225 0.77 25.94 -3.06
C ALA A 225 0.27 24.62 -3.70
N LEU A 226 -1.03 24.34 -3.62
CA LEU A 226 -1.60 23.06 -4.06
C LEU A 226 -1.20 22.68 -5.50
N GLU A 227 -1.21 23.66 -6.42
CA GLU A 227 -0.86 23.39 -7.82
C GLU A 227 0.62 23.04 -7.99
N GLU A 228 1.52 23.64 -7.19
CA GLU A 228 2.93 23.26 -7.20
C GLU A 228 3.12 21.83 -6.68
N LYS A 229 2.41 21.45 -5.61
CA LYS A 229 2.43 20.08 -5.06
C LYS A 229 1.89 19.06 -6.08
N ARG A 230 0.82 19.39 -6.81
CA ARG A 230 0.32 18.57 -7.94
C ARG A 230 1.34 18.49 -9.07
N GLY A 231 1.95 19.62 -9.43
CA GLY A 231 2.96 19.73 -10.49
C GLY A 231 4.23 18.92 -10.21
N LEU A 232 4.67 18.88 -8.95
CA LEU A 232 5.80 18.07 -8.48
C LEU A 232 5.56 16.58 -8.75
N LEU A 233 4.48 16.02 -8.22
CA LEU A 233 4.15 14.60 -8.40
C LEU A 233 3.86 14.25 -9.87
N ALA A 234 3.17 15.13 -10.60
CA ALA A 234 2.89 14.91 -12.02
C ALA A 234 4.17 14.92 -12.88
N THR A 235 5.15 15.75 -12.52
CA THR A 235 6.44 15.79 -13.21
C THR A 235 7.27 14.55 -12.93
N ALA A 236 7.32 14.10 -11.68
CA ALA A 236 8.01 12.87 -11.31
C ALA A 236 7.39 11.64 -11.99
N ALA A 237 6.07 11.63 -12.18
CA ALA A 237 5.32 10.55 -12.83
C ALA A 237 5.22 10.65 -14.36
N ARG A 238 5.95 11.57 -15.00
CA ARG A 238 5.78 11.88 -16.43
C ARG A 238 6.14 10.68 -17.31
N GLY A 239 5.28 10.40 -18.29
CA GLY A 239 5.48 9.30 -19.25
C GLY A 239 5.17 7.90 -18.71
N LEU A 240 4.79 7.77 -17.44
CA LEU A 240 4.41 6.51 -16.84
C LEU A 240 2.91 6.21 -17.02
N PRO A 241 2.52 4.92 -17.09
CA PRO A 241 1.13 4.54 -17.06
C PRO A 241 0.42 5.05 -15.81
N LYS A 242 -0.84 5.44 -15.97
CA LYS A 242 -1.64 5.94 -14.83
C LYS A 242 -2.06 4.83 -13.88
N VAL A 243 -2.29 3.63 -14.39
CA VAL A 243 -2.65 2.46 -13.59
C VAL A 243 -1.89 1.25 -14.08
N ILE A 244 -1.33 0.50 -13.14
CA ILE A 244 -0.56 -0.71 -13.40
C ILE A 244 -1.14 -1.80 -12.51
N GLU A 245 -1.43 -2.96 -13.09
CA GLU A 245 -1.88 -4.14 -12.36
C GLU A 245 -0.71 -5.12 -12.23
N ILE A 246 -0.43 -5.54 -10.99
CA ILE A 246 0.57 -6.58 -10.73
C ILE A 246 0.09 -7.91 -11.33
N ARG A 247 0.96 -8.53 -12.12
CA ARG A 247 0.75 -9.85 -12.72
C ARG A 247 1.60 -10.92 -12.07
N HIS A 248 2.80 -10.56 -11.62
CA HIS A 248 3.74 -11.49 -11.00
C HIS A 248 4.41 -10.85 -9.79
N ARG A 249 4.60 -11.67 -8.76
CA ARG A 249 5.43 -11.41 -7.57
C ARG A 249 6.49 -12.50 -7.58
N GLN A 250 7.75 -12.09 -7.51
CA GLN A 250 8.84 -13.01 -7.23
C GLN A 250 9.14 -12.92 -5.74
N ASP A 251 8.76 -13.96 -5.00
CA ASP A 251 9.11 -14.15 -3.61
C ASP A 251 10.56 -14.64 -3.48
N VAL A 252 11.14 -14.36 -2.31
CA VAL A 252 12.42 -14.92 -1.87
C VAL A 252 12.11 -15.87 -0.71
N PRO A 253 12.36 -17.18 -0.88
CA PRO A 253 12.13 -18.14 0.19
C PRO A 253 12.97 -17.83 1.43
N ASP A 254 12.46 -18.21 2.59
CA ASP A 254 13.22 -18.14 3.83
C ASP A 254 14.52 -18.97 3.69
N GLU A 255 15.60 -18.52 4.32
CA GLU A 255 16.94 -19.14 4.26
C GLU A 255 17.67 -19.03 2.91
N ILE A 256 17.05 -18.48 1.87
CA ILE A 256 17.70 -18.21 0.58
C ILE A 256 17.88 -16.71 0.42
N ASP A 257 19.06 -16.26 0.01
CA ASP A 257 19.26 -14.85 -0.35
C ASP A 257 19.02 -14.63 -1.84
N PHE A 258 18.81 -13.38 -2.23
CA PHE A 258 18.56 -12.96 -3.59
C PHE A 258 19.36 -11.70 -3.91
N ALA A 259 20.15 -11.79 -4.97
CA ALA A 259 20.91 -10.67 -5.51
C ALA A 259 20.24 -10.16 -6.79
N MET A 260 19.71 -8.94 -6.72
CA MET A 260 19.18 -8.26 -7.91
C MET A 260 20.32 -7.87 -8.85
N ARG A 261 20.12 -8.06 -10.15
CA ARG A 261 21.04 -7.52 -11.17
C ARG A 261 21.05 -5.99 -11.06
N PRO A 262 22.22 -5.33 -10.99
CA PRO A 262 22.29 -3.87 -10.94
C PRO A 262 21.71 -3.21 -12.20
N GLY A 263 21.24 -1.98 -12.05
CA GLY A 263 20.81 -1.13 -13.18
C GLY A 263 19.31 -1.14 -13.48
N PHE A 264 18.51 -1.84 -12.69
CA PHE A 264 17.06 -1.76 -12.78
C PHE A 264 16.49 -0.64 -11.90
N ALA A 265 15.47 0.02 -12.42
CA ALA A 265 14.75 1.09 -11.75
C ALA A 265 13.27 0.67 -11.59
N ASN A 266 12.53 1.36 -10.73
CA ASN A 266 11.07 1.27 -10.75
C ASN A 266 10.56 1.69 -12.13
N PHE A 267 9.56 0.97 -12.63
CA PHE A 267 8.97 1.12 -13.96
C PHE A 267 9.91 0.80 -15.14
N HIS A 268 11.02 0.10 -14.92
CA HIS A 268 11.87 -0.38 -16.01
C HIS A 268 11.08 -1.39 -16.86
N ARG A 269 11.05 -1.20 -18.18
CA ARG A 269 10.47 -2.16 -19.13
C ARG A 269 11.33 -3.41 -19.22
N ILE A 270 10.75 -4.57 -18.97
CA ILE A 270 11.42 -5.86 -19.02
C ILE A 270 10.72 -6.79 -20.00
N HIS A 271 11.51 -7.70 -20.58
CA HIS A 271 11.06 -8.65 -21.59
C HIS A 271 11.05 -10.08 -21.09
N ASP A 272 10.11 -10.89 -21.57
CA ASP A 272 10.04 -12.32 -21.22
C ASP A 272 11.40 -13.02 -21.36
N GLY A 273 11.77 -13.78 -20.33
CA GLY A 273 13.06 -14.47 -20.24
C GLY A 273 14.26 -13.59 -19.87
N GLU A 274 14.10 -12.28 -19.64
CA GLU A 274 15.19 -11.40 -19.22
C GLU A 274 15.70 -11.75 -17.81
N LEU A 275 17.03 -11.81 -17.66
CA LEU A 275 17.70 -12.07 -16.38
C LEU A 275 17.56 -10.87 -15.44
N LEU A 276 16.92 -11.08 -14.29
CA LEU A 276 16.67 -10.04 -13.29
C LEU A 276 17.57 -10.16 -12.06
N GLY A 277 18.06 -11.35 -11.74
CA GLY A 277 18.93 -11.57 -10.59
C GLY A 277 19.26 -13.03 -10.39
N TRP A 278 19.70 -13.36 -9.18
CA TRP A 278 20.13 -14.71 -8.81
C TRP A 278 19.67 -15.04 -7.39
N PHE A 279 19.25 -16.28 -7.17
CA PHE A 279 19.18 -16.84 -5.82
C PHE A 279 20.59 -17.22 -5.36
N CYS A 280 20.86 -17.02 -4.08
CA CYS A 280 22.12 -17.30 -3.42
C CYS A 280 21.83 -18.20 -2.21
N GLU A 281 22.28 -19.46 -2.27
CA GLU A 281 22.11 -20.38 -1.15
C GLU A 281 23.16 -20.12 -0.05
N PRO A 282 22.87 -20.44 1.22
CA PRO A 282 23.85 -20.34 2.30
C PRO A 282 25.09 -21.19 1.99
N GLY A 283 26.28 -20.56 2.06
CA GLY A 283 27.55 -21.21 1.72
C GLY A 283 27.96 -21.13 0.25
N GLU A 284 27.16 -20.48 -0.61
CA GLU A 284 27.52 -20.19 -2.02
C GLU A 284 28.15 -18.79 -2.21
N GLU A 285 28.61 -18.15 -1.14
CA GLU A 285 29.19 -16.80 -1.16
C GLU A 285 30.37 -16.68 -2.15
N ASP A 286 31.15 -17.75 -2.29
CA ASP A 286 32.31 -17.88 -3.17
C ASP A 286 32.01 -18.52 -4.55
N VAL A 287 30.74 -18.82 -4.85
CA VAL A 287 30.36 -19.45 -6.12
C VAL A 287 30.39 -18.43 -7.25
N ALA A 288 31.11 -18.78 -8.33
CA ALA A 288 31.28 -17.93 -9.50
C ALA A 288 29.90 -17.52 -10.09
N PRO A 289 29.73 -16.29 -10.61
CA PRO A 289 28.43 -15.76 -11.06
C PRO A 289 27.67 -16.65 -12.05
N GLY A 290 28.37 -17.47 -12.84
CA GLY A 290 27.77 -18.39 -13.82
C GLY A 290 27.21 -19.70 -13.25
N GLN A 291 27.36 -19.96 -11.95
CA GLN A 291 26.84 -21.16 -11.29
C GLN A 291 25.65 -20.87 -10.37
N ARG A 292 25.31 -19.59 -10.15
CA ARG A 292 24.16 -19.19 -9.33
C ARG A 292 22.85 -19.45 -10.07
N LYS A 293 21.80 -19.79 -9.33
CA LYS A 293 20.47 -20.02 -9.90
C LYS A 293 19.87 -18.72 -10.40
N GLU A 294 19.82 -18.57 -11.72
CA GLU A 294 19.26 -17.40 -12.39
C GLU A 294 17.76 -17.21 -12.11
N VAL A 295 17.36 -15.96 -11.93
CA VAL A 295 15.97 -15.54 -11.83
C VAL A 295 15.64 -14.68 -13.05
N ARG A 296 14.74 -15.20 -13.90
CA ARG A 296 14.30 -14.55 -15.13
C ARG A 296 12.83 -14.17 -15.02
N THR A 297 12.44 -13.05 -15.63
CA THR A 297 11.02 -12.67 -15.66
C THR A 297 10.23 -13.65 -16.53
N PRO A 298 9.03 -14.09 -16.09
CA PRO A 298 8.19 -15.01 -16.87
C PRO A 298 7.29 -14.28 -17.89
N LEU A 299 7.37 -12.95 -17.98
CA LEU A 299 6.49 -12.14 -18.84
C LEU A 299 7.06 -10.75 -19.13
N ASP A 300 6.62 -10.18 -20.25
CA ASP A 300 6.81 -8.76 -20.57
C ASP A 300 6.02 -7.86 -19.61
N GLY A 301 6.64 -6.78 -19.15
CA GLY A 301 5.97 -5.81 -18.28
C GLY A 301 6.87 -4.68 -17.78
N LEU A 302 6.40 -4.06 -16.70
CA LEU A 302 7.13 -3.05 -15.95
C LEU A 302 7.58 -3.68 -14.63
N LEU A 303 8.87 -3.60 -14.37
CA LEU A 303 9.48 -4.02 -13.11
C LEU A 303 9.18 -3.00 -12.02
N LEU A 304 8.79 -3.50 -10.85
CA LEU A 304 8.41 -2.71 -9.68
C LEU A 304 9.11 -3.26 -8.44
N MET A 305 9.53 -2.33 -7.58
CA MET A 305 10.21 -2.55 -6.31
C MET A 305 11.33 -3.60 -6.38
N PRO A 306 12.31 -3.46 -7.31
CA PRO A 306 13.44 -4.38 -7.32
C PRO A 306 14.25 -4.25 -6.02
N ARG A 307 14.51 -5.39 -5.39
CA ARG A 307 15.15 -5.47 -4.06
C ARG A 307 16.64 -5.25 -4.16
N TYR A 308 17.10 -4.06 -3.78
CA TYR A 308 18.53 -3.75 -3.64
C TYR A 308 19.01 -3.73 -2.19
N GLN A 309 18.09 -3.57 -1.23
CA GLN A 309 18.36 -3.74 0.19
C GLN A 309 18.24 -5.23 0.53
N GLY A 310 19.28 -5.85 1.11
CA GLY A 310 19.34 -7.30 1.39
C GLY A 310 18.39 -7.82 2.48
N GLN A 311 17.26 -7.16 2.70
CA GLN A 311 16.25 -7.51 3.70
C GLN A 311 14.86 -7.54 3.06
N GLY A 312 13.99 -8.41 3.57
CA GLY A 312 12.61 -8.62 3.09
C GLY A 312 12.45 -9.77 2.09
N ASN A 313 11.22 -10.28 1.98
CA ASN A 313 10.92 -11.55 1.28
C ASN A 313 10.42 -11.35 -0.16
N ASP A 314 10.56 -10.13 -0.69
CA ASP A 314 10.06 -9.74 -2.01
C ASP A 314 11.23 -9.33 -2.90
N ALA A 315 11.53 -10.12 -3.94
CA ALA A 315 12.63 -9.83 -4.87
C ALA A 315 12.24 -8.70 -5.83
N PHE A 316 11.08 -8.84 -6.48
CA PHE A 316 10.50 -7.84 -7.37
C PHE A 316 9.05 -8.17 -7.73
N PHE A 317 8.39 -7.21 -8.37
CA PHE A 317 7.06 -7.38 -8.96
C PHE A 317 7.09 -7.04 -10.44
N VAL A 318 6.22 -7.66 -11.22
CA VAL A 318 6.01 -7.31 -12.63
C VAL A 318 4.56 -6.94 -12.86
N GLY A 319 4.37 -5.72 -13.36
CA GLY A 319 3.06 -5.14 -13.64
C GLY A 319 2.82 -4.87 -15.13
N ARG A 320 1.55 -4.68 -15.50
CA ARG A 320 1.14 -4.25 -16.84
C ARG A 320 0.19 -3.05 -16.76
N GLU A 321 0.28 -2.16 -17.73
CA GLU A 321 -0.62 -1.01 -17.84
C GLU A 321 -2.08 -1.47 -17.98
N VAL A 322 -2.95 -0.83 -17.21
CA VAL A 322 -4.41 -0.97 -17.31
C VAL A 322 -4.98 0.23 -18.05
N ARG A 323 -5.75 -0.03 -19.11
CA ARG A 323 -6.42 1.02 -19.87
C ARG A 323 -7.48 1.73 -19.03
N ARG A 324 -7.53 3.07 -19.10
CA ARG A 324 -8.54 3.89 -18.38
C ARG A 324 -9.99 3.51 -18.67
N THR A 325 -10.29 3.10 -19.90
CA THR A 325 -11.64 2.68 -20.29
C THR A 325 -12.14 1.49 -19.46
N TRP A 326 -11.25 0.56 -19.12
CA TRP A 326 -11.58 -0.59 -18.27
C TRP A 326 -11.94 -0.16 -16.84
N LEU A 327 -11.27 0.84 -16.30
CA LEU A 327 -11.57 1.36 -14.96
C LEU A 327 -12.91 2.09 -14.89
N ALA A 328 -13.26 2.83 -15.95
CA ALA A 328 -14.55 3.50 -16.08
C ALA A 328 -15.70 2.49 -16.20
N VAL A 329 -15.54 1.48 -17.07
CA VAL A 329 -16.50 0.38 -17.21
C VAL A 329 -16.65 -0.37 -15.88
N SER A 330 -15.53 -0.69 -15.23
CA SER A 330 -15.50 -1.31 -13.90
C SER A 330 -16.28 -0.49 -12.87
N ALA A 331 -16.07 0.83 -12.81
CA ALA A 331 -16.77 1.71 -11.87
C ALA A 331 -18.29 1.70 -12.09
N VAL A 332 -18.73 1.77 -13.35
CA VAL A 332 -20.16 1.74 -13.72
C VAL A 332 -20.78 0.40 -13.33
N LEU A 333 -20.17 -0.72 -13.71
CA LEU A 333 -20.67 -2.06 -13.40
C LEU A 333 -20.81 -2.31 -11.89
N ARG A 334 -19.85 -1.83 -11.09
CA ARG A 334 -19.86 -1.98 -9.62
C ARG A 334 -20.91 -1.09 -8.95
N ARG A 335 -21.07 0.16 -9.42
CA ARG A 335 -22.12 1.07 -8.93
C ARG A 335 -23.52 0.54 -9.22
N LEU A 336 -23.73 -0.05 -10.40
CA LEU A 336 -25.00 -0.69 -10.79
C LEU A 336 -25.24 -2.04 -10.09
N ARG A 337 -24.26 -2.53 -9.31
CA ARG A 337 -24.33 -3.80 -8.57
C ARG A 337 -24.71 -5.01 -9.45
N LEU A 338 -24.26 -5.03 -10.71
CA LEU A 338 -24.60 -6.07 -11.70
C LEU A 338 -23.87 -7.42 -11.47
N GLN A 339 -23.17 -7.61 -10.35
CA GLN A 339 -22.41 -8.83 -10.06
C GLN A 339 -23.27 -10.11 -9.99
N TRP A 340 -24.58 -9.97 -9.82
CA TRP A 340 -25.52 -11.11 -9.82
C TRP A 340 -25.56 -11.84 -11.17
N ILE A 341 -25.09 -11.23 -12.26
CA ILE A 341 -25.01 -11.82 -13.60
C ILE A 341 -23.79 -12.75 -13.73
N LEU A 342 -22.76 -12.60 -12.89
CA LEU A 342 -21.49 -13.33 -13.04
C LEU A 342 -21.64 -14.87 -12.96
N PRO A 343 -22.47 -15.45 -12.08
CA PRO A 343 -22.71 -16.89 -12.09
C PRO A 343 -23.43 -17.42 -13.34
N LEU A 344 -23.91 -16.54 -14.24
CA LEU A 344 -24.47 -16.93 -15.54
C LEU A 344 -23.38 -17.13 -16.60
N LEU A 345 -22.14 -16.70 -16.33
CA LEU A 345 -21.03 -16.91 -17.26
C LEU A 345 -20.61 -18.39 -17.26
N PRO A 346 -20.23 -18.96 -18.42
CA PRO A 346 -19.77 -20.34 -18.52
C PRO A 346 -18.60 -20.61 -17.57
N GLY A 347 -18.71 -21.66 -16.76
CA GLY A 347 -17.66 -22.08 -15.83
C GLY A 347 -17.61 -21.29 -14.52
N VAL A 348 -18.46 -20.28 -14.30
CA VAL A 348 -18.49 -19.48 -13.07
C VAL A 348 -19.59 -19.97 -12.14
N ARG A 349 -19.23 -20.26 -10.88
CA ARG A 349 -20.19 -20.67 -9.83
C ARG A 349 -20.02 -19.84 -8.57
N ALA A 350 -21.11 -19.41 -7.96
CA ALA A 350 -21.08 -18.83 -6.62
C ALA A 350 -20.93 -19.93 -5.57
N VAL A 351 -20.05 -19.71 -4.59
CA VAL A 351 -19.66 -20.78 -3.64
C VAL A 351 -20.72 -21.08 -2.58
N GLU A 352 -21.48 -20.07 -2.12
CA GLU A 352 -22.80 -20.15 -1.43
C GLU A 352 -23.03 -18.83 -0.68
N GLY A 353 -24.25 -18.26 -0.75
CA GLY A 353 -24.77 -17.20 0.12
C GLY A 353 -24.02 -15.85 0.16
N ARG A 354 -22.83 -15.76 -0.44
CA ARG A 354 -21.98 -14.57 -0.45
C ARG A 354 -21.49 -14.38 -1.87
N THR A 355 -22.09 -13.42 -2.57
CA THR A 355 -21.69 -12.91 -3.90
C THR A 355 -20.28 -12.31 -3.93
N ARG A 356 -19.40 -12.62 -2.97
CA ARG A 356 -18.03 -12.14 -2.89
C ARG A 356 -17.00 -13.22 -3.19
N ARG A 357 -17.41 -14.48 -3.33
CA ARG A 357 -16.55 -15.59 -3.75
C ARG A 357 -17.17 -16.33 -4.93
N LEU A 358 -16.36 -16.50 -5.96
CA LEU A 358 -16.71 -17.24 -7.18
C LEU A 358 -15.67 -18.32 -7.40
N ARG A 359 -16.10 -19.52 -7.78
CA ARG A 359 -15.24 -20.54 -8.37
C ARG A 359 -15.36 -20.48 -9.88
N VAL A 360 -14.24 -20.58 -10.55
CA VAL A 360 -14.14 -20.53 -12.01
C VAL A 360 -13.44 -21.80 -12.47
N ASP A 361 -14.14 -22.58 -13.27
CA ASP A 361 -13.61 -23.78 -13.92
C ASP A 361 -12.79 -23.37 -15.15
N GLY A 362 -11.48 -23.63 -15.11
CA GLY A 362 -10.55 -23.25 -16.17
C GLY A 362 -10.77 -23.94 -17.52
N HIS A 363 -11.51 -25.06 -17.58
CA HIS A 363 -11.82 -25.73 -18.85
C HIS A 363 -12.99 -25.09 -19.60
N ILE A 364 -13.93 -24.51 -18.85
CA ILE A 364 -15.17 -23.97 -19.39
C ILE A 364 -15.07 -22.45 -19.56
N ALA A 365 -14.42 -21.79 -18.61
CA ALA A 365 -14.26 -20.35 -18.62
C ALA A 365 -13.27 -19.92 -19.72
N ARG A 366 -13.76 -19.16 -20.69
CA ARG A 366 -12.91 -18.50 -21.70
C ARG A 366 -12.09 -17.39 -21.06
N TRP A 367 -10.99 -16.99 -21.71
CA TRP A 367 -10.10 -15.92 -21.23
C TRP A 367 -10.85 -14.62 -20.89
N ASP A 368 -11.87 -14.26 -21.68
CA ASP A 368 -12.72 -13.08 -21.46
C ASP A 368 -13.47 -13.13 -20.11
N VAL A 369 -13.79 -14.31 -19.58
CA VAL A 369 -14.47 -14.47 -18.29
C VAL A 369 -13.60 -13.91 -17.16
N LEU A 370 -12.29 -14.15 -17.21
CA LEU A 370 -11.37 -13.65 -16.20
C LEU A 370 -11.28 -12.13 -16.24
N GLU A 371 -11.23 -11.55 -17.44
CA GLU A 371 -11.23 -10.10 -17.63
C GLU A 371 -12.55 -9.46 -17.13
N ILE A 372 -13.69 -10.10 -17.41
CA ILE A 372 -15.00 -9.68 -16.88
C ILE A 372 -15.01 -9.72 -15.35
N LEU A 373 -14.51 -10.79 -14.74
CA LEU A 373 -14.43 -10.89 -13.28
C LEU A 373 -13.57 -9.76 -12.68
N HIS A 374 -12.46 -9.42 -13.33
CA HIS A 374 -11.63 -8.29 -12.91
C HIS A 374 -12.36 -6.94 -13.00
N LEU A 375 -13.19 -6.71 -14.04
CA LEU A 375 -14.05 -5.51 -14.14
C LEU A 375 -14.98 -5.39 -12.94
N PHE A 376 -15.56 -6.50 -12.50
CA PHE A 376 -16.45 -6.53 -11.34
C PHE A 376 -15.72 -6.47 -10.00
N GLY A 377 -14.38 -6.46 -9.99
CA GLY A 377 -13.55 -6.35 -8.79
C GLY A 377 -13.26 -7.67 -8.11
N TYR A 378 -13.51 -8.78 -8.80
CA TYR A 378 -13.04 -10.08 -8.35
C TYR A 378 -11.57 -10.23 -8.70
N ARG A 379 -10.86 -10.96 -7.86
CA ARG A 379 -9.44 -11.20 -7.97
C ARG A 379 -9.12 -12.63 -7.58
N ARG A 380 -8.17 -13.23 -8.26
CA ARG A 380 -7.80 -14.63 -8.06
C ARG A 380 -7.09 -14.75 -6.70
N CYS A 381 -7.64 -15.54 -5.79
CA CYS A 381 -7.06 -15.80 -4.47
C CYS A 381 -6.30 -17.12 -4.41
N SER A 382 -6.74 -18.14 -5.14
CA SER A 382 -6.10 -19.45 -5.11
C SER A 382 -6.35 -20.22 -6.40
N ALA A 383 -5.57 -21.27 -6.59
CA ALA A 383 -5.79 -22.25 -7.63
C ALA A 383 -5.55 -23.63 -7.03
N GLU A 384 -6.61 -24.42 -6.93
CA GLU A 384 -6.53 -25.84 -6.58
C GLU A 384 -6.76 -26.64 -7.86
N GLY A 385 -5.65 -27.07 -8.48
CA GLY A 385 -5.70 -27.68 -9.80
C GLY A 385 -6.30 -26.73 -10.84
N GLU A 386 -7.41 -27.14 -11.46
CA GLU A 386 -8.08 -26.43 -12.55
C GLU A 386 -9.24 -25.54 -12.08
N GLN A 387 -9.50 -25.52 -10.77
CA GLN A 387 -10.48 -24.65 -10.15
C GLN A 387 -9.79 -23.38 -9.62
N LEU A 388 -10.19 -22.24 -10.18
CA LEU A 388 -9.71 -20.94 -9.74
C LEU A 388 -10.70 -20.30 -8.78
N GLU A 389 -10.24 -19.87 -7.61
CA GLU A 389 -11.09 -19.11 -6.68
C GLU A 389 -10.87 -17.61 -6.84
N PHE A 390 -11.97 -16.89 -6.92
CA PHE A 390 -12.03 -15.45 -7.11
C PHE A 390 -12.77 -14.78 -5.96
N VAL A 391 -12.16 -13.78 -5.33
CA VAL A 391 -12.74 -13.04 -4.21
C VAL A 391 -12.84 -11.56 -4.54
N ARG A 392 -13.88 -10.91 -4.03
CA ARG A 392 -14.09 -9.46 -4.12
C ARG A 392 -14.29 -8.85 -2.75
N ARG A 393 -13.62 -7.71 -2.49
CA ARG A 393 -13.84 -6.88 -1.30
C ARG A 393 -15.11 -6.04 -1.40
N ALA A 394 -15.65 -5.65 -0.26
CA ALA A 394 -16.85 -4.83 -0.21
C ALA A 394 -16.52 -3.37 -0.55
N ASP A 395 -17.16 -2.82 -1.59
CA ASP A 395 -17.22 -1.38 -1.77
C ASP A 395 -18.19 -0.80 -0.72
N ARG A 396 -17.75 0.19 0.07
CA ARG A 396 -18.64 1.04 0.85
C ARG A 396 -19.04 2.21 -0.05
N LEU A 397 -20.07 1.97 -0.86
CA LEU A 397 -20.69 2.97 -1.74
C LEU A 397 -21.56 3.95 -0.95
#